data_AF-A0A7V4M5R8-F1
#
_entry.id   AF-A0A7V4M5R8-F1
#
_cell.length_a   1.000
_cell.length_b   1.000
_cell.length_c   1.000
_cell.angle_alpha   90.00
_cell.angle_beta   90.00
_cell.angle_gamma   90.00
#
_symmetry.space_group_name_H-M   'P 1'
#
loop_
_entity.id
_entity.type
_entity.pdbx_description
1 polymer ?
#
loop_
_entity_poly.entity_id
_entity_poly.type
_entity_poly.pdbx_seq_one_letter_code
_entity_poly.pdbx_strand_id
1 'polypeptide(L)'
;MRSDRWHSPTAPLSFASLCPTAGCAAVRAVGGKKVMGCLTGSPAAVILFADLYYHPSGVRRIAMRFASPARRAFTLVELLVVIAIIGILIALLLPAVQAAREAARRSQCTNNLKQITLALHNFHDSRGAFPVGSPTKTCPGYETIPAWQYRWGPMAMLTPYMEQFNVYKSLNLEVPLYGHTGVYNGPGVGVHPSNQGPVSQDISFFYCPSDKSQKVEPTFGATNYMACWGRSAPTSTGTAMFDTDGLFNDKSGVRFADVIDGTSNTAAFSETLLPDPNMSSSGGVVLTQENKDLVIVGAPSSGDPLLTEAWCTRFGQPVAARPNRAARWVDGFVLYTAYYHWQGPNSPIPDCSKWSPLRSLWQSARSRHPGGVNVGFADGSIRFVSSTVDLNVWRAAGSRNGGEVISNF
;
A
#
# COMPACT_ATOMS: atom_id res chain seq x y z
N MET A 1 25.68 -6.44 60.89
CA MET A 1 25.44 -7.07 62.21
C MET A 1 24.27 -6.35 62.88
N ARG A 2 23.42 -7.11 63.57
CA ARG A 2 22.10 -6.75 64.12
C ARG A 2 22.11 -5.65 65.18
N SER A 3 21.00 -4.91 65.25
CA SER A 3 20.19 -4.52 66.44
C SER A 3 19.47 -3.18 66.15
N ASP A 4 18.30 -2.81 66.65
CA ASP A 4 17.31 -3.43 67.52
C ASP A 4 15.96 -2.69 67.39
N ARG A 5 15.01 -3.11 68.22
CA ARG A 5 13.54 -3.09 68.12
C ARG A 5 12.88 -1.85 68.81
N TRP A 6 11.60 -1.58 68.45
CA TRP A 6 10.49 -0.88 69.18
C TRP A 6 10.29 0.65 69.12
N HIS A 7 9.17 1.11 68.51
CA HIS A 7 8.00 1.76 69.14
C HIS A 7 6.95 2.25 68.10
N SER A 8 5.67 2.12 68.43
CA SER A 8 4.44 2.54 67.72
C SER A 8 4.05 4.01 68.02
N PRO A 9 2.86 4.57 67.64
CA PRO A 9 2.00 4.55 66.43
C PRO A 9 1.63 5.99 65.93
N THR A 10 0.71 6.08 64.95
CA THR A 10 -0.19 7.22 64.57
C THR A 10 0.18 8.14 63.40
N ALA A 11 -0.41 7.87 62.23
CA ALA A 11 -0.90 8.86 61.27
C ALA A 11 -1.93 8.21 60.31
N PRO A 12 -2.96 8.93 59.84
CA PRO A 12 -4.16 8.38 59.20
C PRO A 12 -3.90 7.97 57.75
N LEU A 13 -4.33 6.76 57.37
CA LEU A 13 -4.28 6.28 55.99
C LEU A 13 -5.31 7.02 55.13
N SER A 14 -4.80 7.71 54.12
CA SER A 14 -5.55 8.41 53.08
C SER A 14 -6.34 7.45 52.18
N PHE A 15 -7.52 7.92 51.77
CA PHE A 15 -8.38 7.44 50.70
C PHE A 15 -7.61 7.03 49.42
N ALA A 16 -7.17 5.77 49.30
CA ALA A 16 -6.55 5.30 48.04
C ALA A 16 -6.53 3.77 47.82
N SER A 17 -7.26 2.95 48.60
CA SER A 17 -7.14 1.48 48.49
C SER A 17 -8.36 0.75 47.92
N LEU A 18 -9.35 1.45 47.36
CA LEU A 18 -10.58 0.84 46.83
C LEU A 18 -10.93 1.34 45.41
N CYS A 19 -9.99 1.32 44.47
CA CYS A 19 -10.27 1.20 43.03
C CYS A 19 -8.98 1.20 42.18
N PRO A 20 -8.57 0.06 41.59
CA PRO A 20 -7.53 0.04 40.58
C PRO A 20 -8.19 0.02 39.20
N THR A 21 -8.48 1.18 38.61
CA THR A 21 -8.51 1.45 37.16
C THR A 21 -9.01 2.87 36.88
N ALA A 22 -8.34 3.56 35.96
CA ALA A 22 -8.48 4.97 35.65
C ALA A 22 -9.85 5.32 35.03
N GLY A 23 -10.54 6.31 35.59
CA GLY A 23 -11.73 6.90 34.97
C GLY A 23 -12.75 7.50 35.94
N CYS A 24 -12.37 8.49 36.76
CA CYS A 24 -13.35 9.29 37.52
C CYS A 24 -13.13 10.78 37.22
N ALA A 25 -14.13 11.44 36.64
CA ALA A 25 -14.18 12.90 36.49
C ALA A 25 -15.15 13.49 37.52
N ALA A 26 -14.72 14.54 38.23
CA ALA A 26 -15.54 15.25 39.21
C ALA A 26 -16.52 16.21 38.50
N VAL A 27 -17.82 16.07 38.73
CA VAL A 27 -18.83 17.04 38.29
C VAL A 27 -19.20 17.94 39.47
N ARG A 28 -19.06 19.25 39.29
CA ARG A 28 -19.35 20.28 40.30
C ARG A 28 -20.84 20.64 40.23
N ALA A 29 -21.57 20.56 41.34
CA ALA A 29 -22.97 21.01 41.42
C ALA A 29 -23.11 22.29 42.28
N VAL A 30 -23.95 23.21 41.81
CA VAL A 30 -24.37 24.44 42.49
C VAL A 30 -25.46 24.11 43.51
N GLY A 31 -25.37 24.68 44.72
CA GLY A 31 -26.35 24.47 45.80
C GLY A 31 -25.95 23.41 46.83
N GLY A 32 -24.83 23.63 47.54
CA GLY A 32 -24.55 23.05 48.87
C GLY A 32 -24.43 21.52 49.02
N LYS A 33 -24.66 20.69 47.99
CA LYS A 33 -24.55 19.23 48.06
C LYS A 33 -23.41 18.74 47.15
N LYS A 34 -22.45 17.99 47.72
CA LYS A 34 -21.41 17.27 46.94
C LYS A 34 -21.97 15.92 46.48
N VAL A 35 -21.88 15.64 45.18
CA VAL A 35 -22.31 14.39 44.55
C VAL A 35 -21.11 13.74 43.89
N MET A 36 -20.93 12.43 44.11
CA MET A 36 -19.88 11.62 43.50
C MET A 36 -20.55 10.59 42.58
N GLY A 37 -20.23 10.58 41.29
CA GLY A 37 -20.75 9.62 40.32
C GLY A 37 -19.64 8.82 39.66
N CYS A 38 -19.73 7.49 39.70
CA CYS A 38 -18.89 6.59 38.89
C CYS A 38 -19.64 6.25 37.59
N LEU A 39 -19.02 6.50 36.44
CA LEU A 39 -19.50 6.03 35.14
C LEU A 39 -18.86 4.68 34.84
N THR A 40 -19.52 3.58 35.21
CA THR A 40 -19.17 2.25 34.71
C THR A 40 -20.10 1.89 33.55
N GLY A 41 -19.52 1.52 32.40
CA GLY A 41 -20.24 1.10 31.20
C GLY A 41 -20.86 -0.30 31.36
N SER A 42 -21.88 -0.42 32.22
CA SER A 42 -22.71 -1.62 32.36
C SER A 42 -24.14 -1.19 32.73
N PRO A 43 -25.21 -1.82 32.18
CA PRO A 43 -26.58 -1.30 32.23
C PRO A 43 -27.29 -1.44 33.59
N ALA A 44 -26.55 -1.60 34.69
CA ALA A 44 -27.12 -1.79 36.02
C ALA A 44 -26.44 -0.87 37.05
N ALA A 45 -26.66 0.44 36.95
CA ALA A 45 -26.29 1.40 38.00
C ALA A 45 -27.57 1.92 38.66
N VAL A 46 -27.84 1.45 39.89
CA VAL A 46 -28.89 2.00 40.77
C VAL A 46 -28.25 3.07 41.64
N ILE A 47 -28.79 4.29 41.59
CA ILE A 47 -28.39 5.41 42.44
C ILE A 47 -28.98 5.19 43.84
N LEU A 48 -28.13 5.01 44.86
CA LEU A 48 -28.55 4.94 46.26
C LEU A 48 -28.39 6.32 46.90
N PHE A 49 -29.50 6.95 47.29
CA PHE A 49 -29.53 8.05 48.25
C PHE A 49 -29.80 7.47 49.64
N ALA A 50 -28.93 7.79 50.60
CA ALA A 50 -29.18 7.51 52.01
C ALA A 50 -29.04 8.81 52.80
N ASP A 51 -30.17 9.34 53.28
CA ASP A 51 -30.20 10.39 54.30
C ASP A 51 -29.94 9.73 55.67
N LEU A 52 -28.84 10.12 56.34
CA LEU A 52 -28.50 9.69 57.68
C LEU A 52 -29.15 10.64 58.70
N TYR A 53 -30.18 10.16 59.41
CA TYR A 53 -30.67 10.78 60.65
C TYR A 53 -30.32 9.89 61.85
N TYR A 54 -29.69 10.52 62.85
CA TYR A 54 -29.19 9.91 64.09
C TYR A 54 -30.29 9.98 65.17
N HIS A 55 -30.69 8.84 65.76
CA HIS A 55 -31.56 8.80 66.94
C HIS A 55 -31.00 7.77 67.95
N PRO A 56 -30.77 8.13 69.23
CA PRO A 56 -30.11 7.26 70.19
C PRO A 56 -31.16 6.56 71.08
N SER A 57 -31.69 5.41 70.64
CA SER A 57 -32.25 4.35 71.51
C SER A 57 -33.04 3.36 70.66
N GLY A 58 -32.54 2.13 70.52
CA GLY A 58 -33.29 1.00 69.99
C GLY A 58 -33.46 1.01 68.47
N VAL A 59 -32.61 0.26 67.76
CA VAL A 59 -32.73 0.05 66.31
C VAL A 59 -33.95 -0.85 66.03
N ARG A 60 -35.11 -0.24 65.76
CA ARG A 60 -36.18 -0.91 65.01
C ARG A 60 -35.75 -0.98 63.55
N ARG A 61 -35.62 -2.19 63.00
CA ARG A 61 -35.44 -2.40 61.56
C ARG A 61 -36.68 -1.87 60.82
N ILE A 62 -36.58 -0.68 60.25
CA ILE A 62 -37.53 -0.22 59.22
C ILE A 62 -37.18 -0.99 57.95
N ALA A 63 -37.98 -2.02 57.63
CA ALA A 63 -37.89 -2.70 56.36
C ALA A 63 -38.40 -1.77 55.25
N MET A 64 -37.48 -1.11 54.54
CA MET A 64 -37.81 -0.49 53.26
C MET A 64 -38.24 -1.59 52.28
N ARG A 65 -39.55 -1.67 52.01
CA ARG A 65 -40.08 -2.48 50.91
C ARG A 65 -39.75 -1.78 49.61
N PHE A 66 -38.68 -2.22 48.95
CA PHE A 66 -38.49 -1.92 47.53
C PHE A 66 -39.61 -2.64 46.77
N ALA A 67 -40.58 -1.89 46.26
CA ALA A 67 -41.48 -2.41 45.24
C ALA A 67 -40.65 -2.63 43.97
N SER A 68 -40.23 -3.87 43.74
CA SER A 68 -39.64 -4.27 42.47
C SER A 68 -40.67 -3.99 41.37
N PRO A 69 -40.38 -3.13 40.36
CA PRO A 69 -41.26 -3.06 39.21
C PRO A 69 -41.38 -4.47 38.64
N ALA A 70 -42.62 -4.91 38.39
CA ALA A 70 -42.89 -6.22 37.81
C ALA A 70 -42.11 -6.30 36.48
N ARG A 71 -40.99 -7.02 36.48
CA ARG A 71 -40.22 -7.27 35.27
C ARG A 71 -41.11 -8.14 34.38
N ARG A 72 -41.60 -7.57 33.29
CA ARG A 72 -42.29 -8.34 32.25
C ARG A 72 -41.31 -9.42 31.78
N ALA A 73 -41.65 -10.68 32.02
CA ALA A 73 -40.89 -11.80 31.50
C ALA A 73 -41.07 -11.82 29.97
N PHE A 74 -39.97 -11.75 29.25
CA PHE A 74 -39.95 -11.78 27.79
C PHE A 74 -40.21 -13.21 27.32
N THR A 75 -41.09 -13.40 26.35
CA THR A 75 -41.40 -14.75 25.85
C THR A 75 -40.29 -15.24 24.92
N LEU A 76 -40.06 -16.56 24.89
CA LEU A 76 -39.07 -17.19 24.00
C LEU A 76 -39.33 -16.82 22.52
N VAL A 77 -40.61 -16.69 22.15
CA VAL A 77 -41.04 -16.34 20.79
C VAL A 77 -40.63 -14.90 20.43
N GLU A 78 -40.83 -13.92 21.32
CA GLU A 78 -40.42 -12.54 21.07
C GLU A 78 -38.90 -12.42 20.88
N LEU A 79 -38.11 -13.18 21.64
CA LEU A 79 -36.66 -13.23 21.46
C LEU A 79 -36.27 -13.83 20.12
N LEU A 80 -36.91 -14.93 19.74
CA LEU A 80 -36.62 -15.62 18.49
C LEU A 80 -36.95 -14.75 17.26
N VAL A 81 -38.05 -13.98 17.32
CA VAL A 81 -38.41 -13.04 16.24
C VAL A 81 -37.39 -11.91 16.13
N VAL A 82 -36.96 -11.33 17.25
CA VAL A 82 -35.98 -10.23 17.24
C VAL A 82 -34.63 -10.68 16.69
N ILE A 83 -34.12 -11.84 17.12
CA ILE A 83 -32.86 -12.37 16.58
C ILE A 83 -33.01 -12.75 15.10
N ALA A 84 -34.17 -13.23 14.66
CA ALA A 84 -34.44 -13.53 13.25
C ALA A 84 -34.41 -12.26 12.40
N ILE A 85 -35.06 -11.18 12.85
CA ILE A 85 -35.05 -9.88 12.14
C ILE A 85 -33.64 -9.30 12.10
N ILE A 86 -32.92 -9.27 13.23
CA ILE A 86 -31.53 -8.79 13.29
C ILE A 86 -30.64 -9.64 12.37
N GLY A 87 -30.81 -10.96 12.37
CA GLY A 87 -30.10 -11.88 11.50
C GLY A 87 -30.32 -11.57 10.02
N ILE A 88 -31.56 -11.33 9.60
CA ILE A 88 -31.91 -10.94 8.23
C ILE A 88 -31.29 -9.58 7.87
N LEU A 89 -31.39 -8.58 8.76
CA LEU A 89 -30.82 -7.26 8.52
C LEU A 89 -29.29 -7.32 8.37
N ILE A 90 -28.59 -8.05 9.25
CA ILE A 90 -27.13 -8.22 9.15
C ILE A 90 -26.76 -8.97 7.88
N ALA A 91 -27.49 -10.03 7.52
CA ALA A 91 -27.23 -10.81 6.31
C ALA A 91 -27.35 -9.96 5.04
N LEU A 92 -28.28 -8.99 5.00
CA LEU A 92 -28.44 -8.06 3.88
C LEU A 92 -27.44 -6.89 3.92
N LEU A 93 -27.04 -6.43 5.11
CA LEU A 93 -26.14 -5.28 5.28
C LEU A 93 -24.65 -5.65 5.12
N LEU A 94 -24.23 -6.84 5.53
CA LEU A 94 -22.81 -7.22 5.49
C LEU A 94 -22.22 -7.20 4.06
N PRO A 95 -22.86 -7.78 3.04
CA PRO A 95 -22.35 -7.73 1.67
C PRO A 95 -22.33 -6.29 1.14
N ALA A 96 -23.36 -5.49 1.47
CA ALA A 96 -23.47 -4.10 1.04
C ALA A 96 -22.35 -3.21 1.63
N VAL A 97 -22.05 -3.35 2.92
CA VAL A 97 -20.97 -2.60 3.58
C VAL A 97 -19.61 -2.95 2.99
N GLN A 98 -19.38 -4.23 2.65
CA GLN A 98 -18.12 -4.66 2.04
C GLN A 98 -17.96 -4.10 0.62
N ALA A 99 -19.02 -4.16 -0.19
CA ALA A 99 -19.03 -3.59 -1.54
C ALA A 99 -18.79 -2.06 -1.50
N ALA A 100 -19.45 -1.36 -0.57
CA ALA A 100 -19.26 0.08 -0.40
C ALA A 100 -17.81 0.43 0.02
N ARG A 101 -17.22 -0.36 0.94
CA ARG A 101 -15.81 -0.16 1.35
C ARG A 101 -14.85 -0.36 0.20
N GLU A 102 -15.06 -1.39 -0.63
CA GLU A 102 -14.18 -1.63 -1.78
C GLU A 102 -14.35 -0.55 -2.86
N ALA A 103 -15.57 -0.09 -3.11
CA ALA A 103 -15.81 1.04 -4.02
C ALA A 103 -15.09 2.31 -3.55
N ALA A 104 -15.09 2.59 -2.24
CA ALA A 104 -14.36 3.72 -1.66
C ALA A 104 -12.84 3.57 -1.82
N ARG A 105 -12.27 2.38 -1.55
CA ARG A 105 -10.84 2.11 -1.74
C ARG A 105 -10.43 2.23 -3.21
N ARG A 106 -11.25 1.71 -4.13
CA ARG A 106 -11.03 1.85 -5.57
C ARG A 106 -11.07 3.31 -6.00
N SER A 107 -12.02 4.09 -5.49
CA SER A 107 -12.10 5.54 -5.77
C SER A 107 -10.84 6.28 -5.29
N GLN A 108 -10.25 5.85 -4.17
CA GLN A 108 -8.97 6.38 -3.71
C GLN A 108 -7.82 6.00 -4.65
N CYS A 109 -7.72 4.73 -5.09
CA CYS A 109 -6.65 4.35 -6.02
C CYS A 109 -6.82 5.03 -7.40
N THR A 110 -8.05 5.28 -7.87
CA THR A 110 -8.27 6.08 -9.10
C THR A 110 -7.87 7.55 -8.91
N ASN A 111 -8.12 8.13 -7.74
CA ASN A 111 -7.67 9.49 -7.43
C ASN A 111 -6.13 9.56 -7.36
N ASN A 112 -5.48 8.54 -6.81
CA ASN A 112 -4.03 8.45 -6.79
C ASN A 112 -3.44 8.42 -8.21
N LEU A 113 -3.97 7.55 -9.07
CA LEU A 113 -3.58 7.53 -10.48
C LEU A 113 -3.87 8.86 -11.17
N LYS A 114 -4.99 9.52 -10.89
CA LYS A 114 -5.33 10.81 -11.48
C LYS A 114 -4.31 11.89 -11.12
N GLN A 115 -3.87 11.93 -9.88
CA GLN A 115 -2.84 12.85 -9.42
C GLN A 115 -1.47 12.55 -10.06
N ILE A 116 -1.12 11.26 -10.25
CA ILE A 116 0.10 10.86 -10.98
C ILE A 116 0.03 11.32 -12.44
N THR A 117 -1.11 11.12 -13.12
CA THR A 117 -1.25 11.51 -14.53
C THR A 117 -1.39 13.02 -14.72
N LEU A 118 -1.98 13.75 -13.79
CA LEU A 118 -1.95 15.22 -13.80
C LEU A 118 -0.51 15.74 -13.64
N ALA A 119 0.27 15.16 -12.73
CA ALA A 119 1.69 15.49 -12.59
C ALA A 119 2.48 15.18 -13.87
N LEU A 120 2.12 14.12 -14.58
CA LEU A 120 2.71 13.75 -15.87
C LEU A 120 2.47 14.82 -16.95
N HIS A 121 1.27 15.39 -17.02
CA HIS A 121 0.97 16.50 -17.93
C HIS A 121 1.74 17.77 -17.54
N ASN A 122 1.75 18.14 -16.27
CA ASN A 122 2.50 19.31 -15.79
C ASN A 122 4.02 19.16 -16.04
N PHE A 123 4.55 17.93 -15.94
CA PHE A 123 5.93 17.63 -16.30
C PHE A 123 6.15 17.83 -17.80
N HIS A 124 5.23 17.34 -18.65
CA HIS A 124 5.31 17.53 -20.09
C HIS A 124 5.26 19.02 -20.47
N ASP A 125 4.35 19.79 -19.89
CA ASP A 125 4.22 21.23 -20.16
C ASP A 125 5.49 22.02 -19.81
N SER A 126 6.20 21.62 -18.76
CA SER A 126 7.42 22.30 -18.30
C SER A 126 8.71 21.80 -18.95
N ARG A 127 8.79 20.51 -19.32
CA ARG A 127 10.00 19.87 -19.87
C ARG A 127 9.92 19.55 -21.37
N GLY A 128 8.74 19.69 -21.98
CA GLY A 128 8.47 19.41 -23.39
C GLY A 128 8.34 17.93 -23.76
N ALA A 129 8.51 17.02 -22.81
CA ALA A 129 8.43 15.57 -22.99
C ALA A 129 8.06 14.88 -21.67
N PHE A 130 7.54 13.66 -21.74
CA PHE A 130 7.33 12.77 -20.60
C PHE A 130 8.67 12.33 -20.00
N PRO A 131 8.73 11.98 -18.70
CA PRO A 131 9.97 11.60 -18.06
C PRO A 131 10.49 10.27 -18.62
N VAL A 132 11.81 10.16 -18.67
CA VAL A 132 12.49 8.93 -19.04
C VAL A 132 12.29 7.90 -17.91
N GLY A 133 12.01 6.65 -18.26
CA GLY A 133 11.79 5.56 -17.31
C GLY A 133 13.03 5.23 -16.47
N SER A 134 14.18 5.10 -17.12
CA SER A 134 15.47 4.84 -16.45
C SER A 134 16.61 5.57 -17.15
N PRO A 135 16.73 6.90 -16.99
CA PRO A 135 17.75 7.68 -17.67
C PRO A 135 19.16 7.24 -17.26
N THR A 136 20.05 7.23 -18.24
CA THR A 136 21.49 7.14 -18.01
C THR A 136 22.10 8.53 -18.16
N LYS A 137 22.88 8.96 -17.17
CA LYS A 137 23.48 10.30 -17.14
C LYS A 137 24.76 10.28 -16.32
N THR A 138 25.84 10.82 -16.88
CA THR A 138 27.04 11.14 -16.10
C THR A 138 26.82 12.49 -15.41
N CYS A 139 26.96 12.53 -14.09
CA CYS A 139 26.77 13.75 -13.31
C CYS A 139 28.11 14.46 -13.08
N PRO A 140 28.17 15.80 -13.15
CA PRO A 140 29.40 16.55 -12.86
C PRO A 140 29.92 16.25 -11.45
N GLY A 141 31.22 15.95 -11.32
CA GLY A 141 31.85 15.54 -10.05
C GLY A 141 31.68 14.06 -9.70
N TYR A 142 31.04 13.29 -10.57
CA TYR A 142 30.79 11.85 -10.42
C TYR A 142 31.13 11.08 -11.71
N GLU A 143 32.11 11.55 -12.47
CA GLU A 143 32.48 11.00 -13.79
C GLU A 143 32.96 9.54 -13.72
N THR A 144 33.42 9.12 -12.54
CA THR A 144 33.87 7.76 -12.25
C THR A 144 32.74 6.80 -11.90
N ILE A 145 31.54 7.34 -11.62
CA ILE A 145 30.34 6.57 -11.38
C ILE A 145 29.73 6.21 -12.74
N PRO A 146 29.43 4.92 -13.01
CA PRO A 146 28.80 4.54 -14.26
C PRO A 146 27.46 5.26 -14.48
N ALA A 147 27.24 5.79 -15.69
CA ALA A 147 26.05 6.59 -16.02
C ALA A 147 24.70 5.91 -15.74
N TRP A 148 24.66 4.57 -15.74
CA TRP A 148 23.47 3.77 -15.40
C TRP A 148 23.09 3.83 -13.92
N GLN A 149 23.96 4.36 -13.04
CA GLN A 149 23.67 4.53 -11.61
C GLN A 149 22.88 5.81 -11.31
N TYR A 150 22.67 6.69 -12.30
CA TYR A 150 21.77 7.83 -12.18
C TYR A 150 20.33 7.36 -11.94
N ARG A 151 19.76 6.58 -12.87
CA ARG A 151 18.52 5.78 -12.79
C ARG A 151 17.36 6.29 -11.91
N TRP A 152 17.15 7.60 -11.84
CA TRP A 152 15.96 8.17 -11.23
C TRP A 152 14.72 7.80 -12.04
N GLY A 153 13.67 7.29 -11.40
CA GLY A 153 12.45 6.85 -12.07
C GLY A 153 11.45 7.96 -12.33
N PRO A 154 10.39 7.68 -13.11
CA PRO A 154 9.32 8.63 -13.39
C PRO A 154 8.70 9.19 -12.12
N MET A 155 8.41 8.34 -11.14
CA MET A 155 7.78 8.79 -9.89
C MET A 155 8.63 9.82 -9.15
N ALA A 156 9.95 9.65 -9.09
CA ALA A 156 10.88 10.64 -8.54
C ALA A 156 10.83 11.98 -9.28
N MET A 157 10.85 11.92 -10.62
CA MET A 157 10.80 13.11 -11.49
C MET A 157 9.45 13.84 -11.47
N LEU A 158 8.37 13.12 -11.16
CA LEU A 158 7.02 13.67 -11.11
C LEU A 158 6.67 14.29 -9.74
N THR A 159 7.41 13.98 -8.67
CA THR A 159 7.16 14.55 -7.34
C THR A 159 7.03 16.08 -7.25
N PRO A 160 7.77 16.93 -8.00
CA PRO A 160 7.54 18.38 -7.96
C PRO A 160 6.18 18.81 -8.50
N TYR A 161 5.56 17.97 -9.33
CA TYR A 161 4.29 18.23 -10.02
C TYR A 161 3.09 17.52 -9.36
N MET A 162 3.34 16.76 -8.28
CA MET A 162 2.33 16.09 -7.46
C MET A 162 1.99 16.93 -6.23
N GLU A 163 0.82 16.70 -5.63
CA GLU A 163 0.43 17.31 -4.35
C GLU A 163 1.24 16.76 -3.15
N GLN A 164 2.54 17.06 -3.08
CA GLN A 164 3.38 16.90 -1.88
C GLN A 164 4.75 17.56 -2.06
N PHE A 165 4.77 18.87 -2.33
CA PHE A 165 5.97 19.68 -2.65
C PHE A 165 7.17 19.49 -1.69
N ASN A 166 6.91 19.08 -0.44
CA ASN A 166 7.95 18.89 0.58
C ASN A 166 8.89 17.71 0.29
N VAL A 167 8.41 16.62 -0.32
CA VAL A 167 9.27 15.45 -0.64
C VAL A 167 10.26 15.85 -1.73
N TYR A 168 9.79 16.52 -2.79
CA TYR A 168 10.64 16.95 -3.88
C TYR A 168 11.76 17.87 -3.42
N LYS A 169 11.45 18.87 -2.58
CA LYS A 169 12.45 19.79 -2.01
C LYS A 169 13.57 19.08 -1.24
N SER A 170 13.32 17.86 -0.78
CA SER A 170 14.32 17.07 -0.07
C SER A 170 15.16 16.20 -1.00
N LEU A 171 14.70 15.91 -2.23
CA LEU A 171 15.42 15.10 -3.21
C LEU A 171 16.39 15.96 -4.03
N ASN A 172 17.65 15.52 -4.09
CA ASN A 172 18.64 16.05 -5.01
C ASN A 172 18.74 15.12 -6.24
N LEU A 173 18.13 15.53 -7.35
CA LEU A 173 18.18 14.81 -8.64
C LEU A 173 19.41 15.18 -9.50
N GLU A 174 20.28 16.09 -9.05
CA GLU A 174 21.48 16.50 -9.80
C GLU A 174 22.64 15.52 -9.61
N VAL A 175 22.56 14.68 -8.58
CA VAL A 175 23.51 13.64 -8.22
C VAL A 175 22.99 12.26 -8.61
N PRO A 176 23.87 11.26 -8.85
CA PRO A 176 23.42 9.92 -9.14
C PRO A 176 22.72 9.30 -7.93
N LEU A 177 21.72 8.44 -8.17
CA LEU A 177 21.01 7.76 -7.09
C LEU A 177 21.94 6.81 -6.31
N TYR A 178 22.87 6.14 -7.00
CA TYR A 178 23.85 5.20 -6.42
C TYR A 178 25.30 5.55 -6.78
N GLY A 179 26.26 4.91 -6.10
CA GLY A 179 27.67 4.91 -6.53
C GLY A 179 28.64 5.76 -5.73
N HIS A 180 28.19 6.39 -4.66
CA HIS A 180 28.95 7.43 -3.97
C HIS A 180 29.86 6.96 -2.82
N THR A 181 29.80 5.68 -2.44
CA THR A 181 30.49 5.18 -1.23
C THR A 181 31.92 4.73 -1.52
N GLY A 182 32.92 5.50 -1.04
CA GLY A 182 34.32 5.06 -0.87
C GLY A 182 35.40 5.95 -1.50
N VAL A 183 36.66 5.77 -1.07
CA VAL A 183 37.88 6.47 -1.57
C VAL A 183 38.30 6.00 -2.97
N TYR A 184 37.65 4.98 -3.51
CA TYR A 184 37.86 4.52 -4.87
C TYR A 184 36.57 4.68 -5.67
N ASN A 185 36.59 5.65 -6.57
CA ASN A 185 35.98 5.61 -7.89
C ASN A 185 35.73 4.16 -8.39
N GLY A 186 34.55 3.60 -8.10
CA GLY A 186 34.19 2.21 -8.41
C GLY A 186 32.70 1.91 -8.12
N PRO A 187 32.11 0.87 -8.73
CA PRO A 187 30.65 0.72 -8.80
C PRO A 187 30.00 0.32 -7.46
N GLY A 188 29.25 1.27 -6.88
CA GLY A 188 27.91 1.06 -6.35
C GLY A 188 27.73 0.13 -5.14
N VAL A 189 27.79 0.69 -3.92
CA VAL A 189 27.02 0.16 -2.77
C VAL A 189 26.52 1.29 -1.87
N GLY A 190 25.36 1.85 -2.22
CA GLY A 190 24.63 2.77 -1.34
C GLY A 190 23.94 3.92 -2.06
N VAL A 191 22.86 4.41 -1.46
CA VAL A 191 22.13 5.62 -1.88
C VAL A 191 22.94 6.85 -1.54
N HIS A 192 23.10 7.78 -2.48
CA HIS A 192 23.79 9.06 -2.30
C HIS A 192 23.49 9.71 -0.94
N PRO A 193 24.47 10.24 -0.16
CA PRO A 193 24.23 10.68 1.22
C PRO A 193 23.17 11.76 1.28
N SER A 194 23.16 12.66 0.28
CA SER A 194 22.16 13.72 0.12
C SER A 194 20.72 13.20 -0.01
N ASN A 195 20.53 11.94 -0.40
CA ASN A 195 19.21 11.38 -0.70
C ASN A 195 18.80 10.24 0.23
N GLN A 196 19.63 9.81 1.20
CA GLN A 196 19.31 8.69 2.09
C GLN A 196 18.02 8.88 2.89
N GLY A 197 17.81 10.07 3.46
CA GLY A 197 16.57 10.41 4.17
C GLY A 197 15.35 10.42 3.22
N PRO A 198 15.35 11.26 2.17
CA PRO A 198 14.25 11.41 1.22
C PRO A 198 13.75 10.11 0.60
N VAL A 199 14.64 9.23 0.11
CA VAL A 199 14.22 8.00 -0.60
C VAL A 199 13.55 6.99 0.32
N SER A 200 13.81 7.07 1.62
CA SER A 200 13.25 6.20 2.64
C SER A 200 11.86 6.65 3.12
N GLN A 201 11.36 7.81 2.67
CA GLN A 201 10.06 8.32 3.10
C GLN A 201 8.92 7.48 2.53
N ASP A 202 7.97 7.13 3.40
CA ASP A 202 6.70 6.53 3.00
C ASP A 202 5.71 7.63 2.64
N ILE A 203 5.26 7.58 1.39
CA ILE A 203 4.29 8.53 0.86
C ILE A 203 2.96 7.80 0.79
N SER A 204 2.03 8.17 1.67
CA SER A 204 0.70 7.54 1.76
C SER A 204 -0.02 7.48 0.41
N PHE A 205 0.18 8.51 -0.40
CA PHE A 205 -0.35 8.64 -1.76
C PHE A 205 0.17 7.57 -2.75
N PHE A 206 1.36 7.00 -2.53
CA PHE A 206 1.89 5.93 -3.38
C PHE A 206 1.36 4.55 -3.01
N TYR A 207 0.64 4.41 -1.90
CA TYR A 207 0.05 3.14 -1.49
C TYR A 207 -1.41 3.06 -1.94
N CYS A 208 -1.81 1.92 -2.49
CA CYS A 208 -3.22 1.66 -2.80
C CYS A 208 -3.90 1.11 -1.53
N PRO A 209 -5.01 1.73 -1.04
CA PRO A 209 -5.70 1.29 0.18
C PRO A 209 -6.27 -0.13 0.13
N SER A 210 -6.40 -0.72 -1.06
CA SER A 210 -6.82 -2.12 -1.21
C SER A 210 -5.68 -3.11 -1.00
N ASP A 211 -4.41 -2.68 -0.96
CA ASP A 211 -3.25 -3.53 -0.69
C ASP A 211 -2.58 -3.20 0.65
N LYS A 212 -1.52 -3.95 1.00
CA LYS A 212 -0.77 -3.72 2.25
C LYS A 212 0.09 -2.46 2.13
N SER A 213 -0.24 -1.41 2.87
CA SER A 213 0.61 -0.22 3.01
C SER A 213 1.84 -0.52 3.87
N GLN A 214 2.82 -1.22 3.29
CA GLN A 214 4.05 -1.63 3.98
C GLN A 214 5.28 -1.40 3.11
N LYS A 215 6.40 -1.11 3.77
CA LYS A 215 7.70 -1.14 3.09
C LYS A 215 8.08 -2.56 2.70
N VAL A 216 8.72 -2.67 1.56
CA VAL A 216 9.30 -3.91 1.06
C VAL A 216 10.79 -3.99 1.40
N GLU A 217 11.49 -2.86 1.29
CA GLU A 217 12.91 -2.74 1.64
C GLU A 217 13.09 -1.64 2.70
N PRO A 218 13.96 -1.81 3.72
CA PRO A 218 14.13 -0.80 4.78
C PRO A 218 14.61 0.57 4.25
N THR A 219 15.47 0.54 3.23
CA THR A 219 16.18 1.72 2.69
C THR A 219 15.28 2.62 1.83
N PHE A 220 14.18 2.08 1.29
CA PHE A 220 13.34 2.78 0.32
C PHE A 220 11.86 2.74 0.71
N GLY A 221 11.12 3.78 0.34
CA GLY A 221 9.67 3.68 0.27
C GLY A 221 9.23 2.83 -0.92
N ALA A 222 8.05 2.23 -0.82
CA ALA A 222 7.45 1.44 -1.89
C ALA A 222 6.35 2.22 -2.63
N THR A 223 5.83 1.65 -3.73
CA THR A 223 4.71 2.21 -4.49
C THR A 223 3.80 1.10 -5.03
N ASN A 224 2.50 1.32 -5.07
CA ASN A 224 1.53 0.47 -5.75
C ASN A 224 1.25 0.93 -7.18
N TYR A 225 1.97 1.93 -7.70
CA TYR A 225 1.77 2.49 -9.04
C TYR A 225 3.07 2.42 -9.84
N MET A 226 3.02 1.72 -10.98
CA MET A 226 4.16 1.49 -11.87
C MET A 226 3.90 2.08 -13.24
N ALA A 227 4.98 2.49 -13.92
CA ALA A 227 4.96 3.03 -15.27
C ALA A 227 4.81 1.91 -16.32
N CYS A 228 3.99 2.15 -17.34
CA CYS A 228 3.82 1.26 -18.47
C CYS A 228 4.97 1.46 -19.47
N TRP A 229 5.84 0.47 -19.57
CA TRP A 229 6.93 0.53 -20.54
C TRP A 229 6.51 0.06 -21.92
N GLY A 230 5.37 -0.62 -22.00
CA GLY A 230 4.65 -0.92 -23.23
C GLY A 230 4.25 -2.37 -23.33
N ARG A 231 4.22 -2.91 -24.55
CA ARG A 231 3.73 -4.28 -24.79
C ARG A 231 4.68 -5.38 -24.38
N SER A 232 5.98 -5.06 -24.37
CA SER A 232 7.07 -6.00 -24.65
C SER A 232 6.87 -7.45 -24.18
N ALA A 233 6.77 -8.38 -25.15
CA ALA A 233 7.51 -9.67 -25.28
C ALA A 233 7.23 -10.34 -26.65
N PRO A 234 7.99 -11.37 -27.10
CA PRO A 234 9.37 -11.72 -26.85
C PRO A 234 10.23 -11.45 -28.12
N THR A 235 11.47 -10.98 -27.96
CA THR A 235 12.50 -11.47 -28.90
C THR A 235 12.83 -12.91 -28.50
N SER A 236 13.67 -13.62 -29.26
CA SER A 236 14.20 -14.94 -28.88
C SER A 236 14.85 -15.00 -27.49
N THR A 237 14.89 -13.91 -26.71
CA THR A 237 15.43 -13.77 -25.35
C THR A 237 14.41 -13.30 -24.28
N GLY A 238 13.10 -13.45 -24.50
CA GLY A 238 12.07 -12.95 -23.60
C GLY A 238 11.81 -11.46 -23.84
N THR A 239 11.11 -10.76 -22.94
CA THR A 239 10.82 -9.33 -23.13
C THR A 239 12.08 -8.56 -23.44
N ALA A 240 12.08 -7.77 -24.51
CA ALA A 240 13.13 -6.81 -24.72
C ALA A 240 12.86 -5.63 -23.76
N MET A 241 13.42 -5.73 -22.56
CA MET A 241 13.09 -4.85 -21.42
C MET A 241 13.39 -3.37 -21.68
N PHE A 242 14.28 -3.10 -22.62
CA PHE A 242 14.71 -1.77 -23.07
C PHE A 242 14.34 -1.50 -24.55
N ASP A 243 13.72 -2.48 -25.21
CA ASP A 243 13.14 -2.30 -26.54
C ASP A 243 11.63 -2.32 -26.38
N THR A 244 11.13 -1.15 -26.02
CA THR A 244 9.76 -0.97 -25.57
C THR A 244 9.09 0.11 -26.39
N ASP A 245 7.79 -0.09 -26.62
CA ASP A 245 6.94 0.76 -27.44
C ASP A 245 5.93 1.56 -26.62
N GLY A 246 6.04 1.57 -25.29
CA GLY A 246 5.17 2.36 -24.43
C GLY A 246 5.63 3.79 -24.24
N LEU A 247 4.92 4.47 -23.33
CA LEU A 247 5.18 5.87 -23.01
C LEU A 247 6.55 6.09 -22.34
N PHE A 248 7.01 5.09 -21.56
CA PHE A 248 8.26 5.13 -20.83
C PHE A 248 9.29 4.20 -21.44
N ASN A 249 10.55 4.65 -21.46
CA ASN A 249 11.72 3.90 -21.94
C ASN A 249 13.00 4.44 -21.26
N ASP A 250 14.16 3.83 -21.51
CA ASP A 250 15.46 4.23 -20.94
C ASP A 250 16.26 5.21 -21.80
N LYS A 251 15.85 5.47 -23.04
CA LYS A 251 16.61 6.21 -24.05
C LYS A 251 16.27 7.70 -24.08
N SER A 252 15.00 8.04 -24.16
CA SER A 252 14.55 9.42 -24.41
C SER A 252 13.12 9.68 -23.93
N GLY A 253 12.84 10.94 -23.58
CA GLY A 253 11.47 11.37 -23.27
C GLY A 253 10.59 11.34 -24.50
N VAL A 254 9.34 10.90 -24.34
CA VAL A 254 8.33 10.84 -25.40
C VAL A 254 7.51 12.13 -25.37
N ARG A 255 7.15 12.70 -26.52
CA ARG A 255 6.26 13.87 -26.58
C ARG A 255 4.84 13.43 -26.93
N PHE A 256 3.84 14.25 -26.61
CA PHE A 256 2.45 14.00 -27.06
C PHE A 256 2.35 13.72 -28.57
N ALA A 257 3.12 14.43 -29.40
CA ALA A 257 3.14 14.23 -30.85
C ALA A 257 3.70 12.86 -31.29
N ASP A 258 4.47 12.20 -30.44
CA ASP A 258 5.09 10.90 -30.72
C ASP A 258 4.16 9.72 -30.30
N VAL A 259 2.94 10.01 -29.85
CA VAL A 259 1.91 9.05 -29.41
C VAL A 259 0.85 8.93 -30.50
N ILE A 260 1.10 8.06 -31.48
CA ILE A 260 0.34 7.99 -32.75
C ILE A 260 -0.95 7.17 -32.61
N ASP A 261 -1.00 6.23 -31.67
CA ASP A 261 -2.19 5.45 -31.28
C ASP A 261 -3.27 6.28 -30.56
N GLY A 262 -2.93 7.51 -30.18
CA GLY A 262 -3.76 8.44 -29.46
C GLY A 262 -3.55 8.37 -27.95
N THR A 263 -3.37 9.53 -27.32
CA THR A 263 -3.06 9.66 -25.89
C THR A 263 -4.12 9.05 -24.97
N SER A 264 -5.37 8.97 -25.43
CA SER A 264 -6.49 8.34 -24.72
C SER A 264 -6.50 6.81 -24.79
N ASN A 265 -5.60 6.21 -25.56
CA ASN A 265 -5.48 4.78 -25.75
C ASN A 265 -4.14 4.22 -25.26
N THR A 266 -3.13 5.06 -25.09
CA THR A 266 -1.84 4.66 -24.53
C THR A 266 -1.86 4.66 -23.00
N ALA A 267 -1.56 3.52 -22.39
CA ALA A 267 -1.40 3.39 -20.95
C ALA A 267 -0.11 4.07 -20.47
N ALA A 268 -0.21 4.79 -19.35
CA ALA A 268 0.90 5.47 -18.70
C ALA A 268 1.26 4.80 -17.36
N PHE A 269 0.30 4.64 -16.46
CA PHE A 269 0.52 4.03 -15.16
C PHE A 269 -0.58 3.03 -14.82
N SER A 270 -0.23 1.99 -14.06
CA SER A 270 -1.20 1.04 -13.54
C SER A 270 -0.80 0.57 -12.15
N GLU A 271 -1.78 -0.03 -11.49
CA GLU A 271 -1.61 -0.65 -10.20
C GLU A 271 -0.72 -1.89 -10.24
N THR A 272 -0.04 -2.12 -9.12
CA THR A 272 0.69 -3.33 -8.76
C THR A 272 0.39 -3.74 -7.32
N LEU A 273 0.69 -4.99 -6.99
CA LEU A 273 0.74 -5.46 -5.61
C LEU A 273 2.15 -5.35 -5.04
N LEU A 274 2.22 -5.15 -3.72
CA LEU A 274 3.46 -5.16 -2.97
C LEU A 274 3.82 -6.58 -2.52
N PRO A 275 5.05 -7.04 -2.77
CA PRO A 275 5.51 -8.35 -2.32
C PRO A 275 5.63 -8.41 -0.80
N ASP A 276 5.76 -9.64 -0.27
CA ASP A 276 6.04 -9.85 1.15
C ASP A 276 7.53 -9.52 1.44
N PRO A 277 7.84 -8.58 2.36
CA PRO A 277 9.21 -8.23 2.72
C PRO A 277 10.00 -9.38 3.34
N ASN A 278 9.32 -10.37 3.94
CA ASN A 278 9.97 -11.52 4.57
C ASN A 278 10.25 -12.66 3.59
N MET A 279 9.94 -12.48 2.31
CA MET A 279 10.11 -13.51 1.31
C MET A 279 11.59 -13.71 0.94
N SER A 280 12.04 -14.96 0.90
CA SER A 280 13.43 -15.29 0.53
C SER A 280 13.77 -14.80 -0.88
N SER A 281 14.87 -14.04 -0.99
CA SER A 281 15.46 -13.57 -2.26
C SER A 281 16.36 -14.62 -2.94
N SER A 282 16.70 -15.70 -2.24
CA SER A 282 17.77 -16.65 -2.60
C SER A 282 17.24 -18.01 -3.06
N GLY A 283 15.93 -18.09 -3.33
CA GLY A 283 15.25 -19.34 -3.68
C GLY A 283 14.84 -20.17 -2.48
N GLY A 284 13.82 -21.01 -2.68
CA GLY A 284 13.20 -21.82 -1.61
C GLY A 284 11.77 -21.41 -1.28
N VAL A 285 11.24 -20.35 -1.90
CA VAL A 285 9.80 -20.05 -1.85
C VAL A 285 9.09 -21.06 -2.74
N VAL A 286 8.18 -21.84 -2.19
CA VAL A 286 7.32 -22.73 -2.99
C VAL A 286 6.27 -21.87 -3.68
N LEU A 287 6.19 -21.94 -5.01
CA LEU A 287 5.18 -21.22 -5.77
C LEU A 287 3.80 -21.86 -5.53
N THR A 288 2.83 -21.08 -5.08
CA THR A 288 1.45 -21.51 -4.83
C THR A 288 0.48 -20.56 -5.52
N GLN A 289 -0.79 -20.98 -5.61
CA GLN A 289 -1.83 -20.10 -6.15
C GLN A 289 -2.03 -18.82 -5.31
N GLU A 290 -1.69 -18.87 -4.02
CA GLU A 290 -1.87 -17.75 -3.09
C GLU A 290 -0.76 -16.70 -3.20
N ASN A 291 0.49 -17.12 -3.49
CA ASN A 291 1.63 -16.19 -3.57
C ASN A 291 1.99 -15.79 -5.01
N LYS A 292 1.33 -16.37 -6.02
CA LYS A 292 1.63 -16.15 -7.44
C LYS A 292 1.67 -14.68 -7.86
N ASP A 293 0.84 -13.84 -7.23
CA ASP A 293 0.70 -12.43 -7.56
C ASP A 293 1.73 -11.54 -6.84
N LEU A 294 2.47 -12.11 -5.88
CA LEU A 294 3.45 -11.43 -5.03
C LEU A 294 4.89 -11.86 -5.34
N VAL A 295 5.06 -12.90 -6.16
CA VAL A 295 6.36 -13.50 -6.52
C VAL A 295 6.74 -13.11 -7.95
N ILE A 296 8.00 -12.74 -8.13
CA ILE A 296 8.66 -12.85 -9.43
C ILE A 296 9.44 -14.16 -9.47
N VAL A 297 9.02 -15.09 -10.33
CA VAL A 297 9.65 -16.40 -10.54
C VAL A 297 10.97 -16.22 -11.29
N GLY A 298 12.06 -16.63 -10.65
CA GLY A 298 13.39 -16.61 -11.24
C GLY A 298 13.67 -17.85 -12.09
N ALA A 299 14.13 -17.61 -13.31
CA ALA A 299 14.72 -18.59 -14.20
C ALA A 299 16.26 -18.42 -14.24
N PRO A 300 17.03 -19.53 -14.30
CA PRO A 300 18.46 -19.46 -14.53
C PRO A 300 18.75 -18.81 -15.88
N SER A 301 19.84 -18.06 -15.93
CA SER A 301 20.36 -17.45 -17.16
C SER A 301 21.17 -18.42 -18.01
N SER A 302 21.54 -19.60 -17.48
CA SER A 302 22.15 -20.68 -18.25
C SER A 302 21.09 -21.42 -19.07
N GLY A 303 21.32 -21.58 -20.38
CA GLY A 303 20.44 -22.33 -21.29
C GLY A 303 19.58 -21.47 -22.21
N ASP A 304 18.38 -21.97 -22.55
CA ASP A 304 17.45 -21.34 -23.50
C ASP A 304 17.22 -19.86 -23.15
N PRO A 305 17.39 -18.92 -24.10
CA PRO A 305 17.22 -17.50 -23.84
C PRO A 305 15.78 -17.08 -23.48
N LEU A 306 14.75 -17.90 -23.70
CA LEU A 306 13.34 -17.54 -23.50
C LEU A 306 12.80 -17.85 -22.10
N LEU A 307 11.92 -16.96 -21.60
CA LEU A 307 10.98 -17.31 -20.54
C LEU A 307 9.83 -18.11 -21.16
N THR A 308 9.52 -19.26 -20.57
CA THR A 308 8.38 -20.08 -20.96
C THR A 308 7.31 -20.03 -19.89
N GLU A 309 6.05 -20.03 -20.29
CA GLU A 309 4.93 -20.11 -19.35
C GLU A 309 5.09 -21.33 -18.44
N ALA A 310 5.48 -22.47 -19.02
CA ALA A 310 5.77 -23.70 -18.29
C ALA A 310 6.82 -23.56 -17.18
N TRP A 311 7.83 -22.68 -17.32
CA TRP A 311 8.78 -22.40 -16.25
C TRP A 311 8.15 -21.52 -15.16
N CYS A 312 7.39 -20.52 -15.59
CA CYS A 312 6.80 -19.51 -14.72
C CYS A 312 5.61 -20.07 -13.91
N THR A 313 4.95 -21.14 -14.36
CA THR A 313 3.77 -21.76 -13.71
C THR A 313 4.08 -23.07 -12.99
N ARG A 314 5.32 -23.27 -12.51
CA ARG A 314 5.72 -24.49 -11.77
C ARG A 314 5.22 -24.47 -10.32
N PHE A 315 3.90 -24.51 -10.18
CA PHE A 315 3.24 -24.57 -8.87
C PHE A 315 3.68 -25.81 -8.10
N GLY A 316 3.80 -25.66 -6.78
CA GLY A 316 4.28 -26.72 -5.89
C GLY A 316 5.79 -26.95 -5.91
N GLN A 317 6.55 -26.20 -6.73
CA GLN A 317 8.00 -26.30 -6.80
C GLN A 317 8.68 -25.09 -6.13
N PRO A 318 9.89 -25.26 -5.56
CA PRO A 318 10.69 -24.14 -5.10
C PRO A 318 11.11 -23.28 -6.30
N VAL A 319 10.88 -21.98 -6.19
CA VAL A 319 11.30 -20.98 -7.18
C VAL A 319 12.29 -20.01 -6.56
N ALA A 320 13.17 -19.47 -7.40
CA ALA A 320 13.98 -18.31 -7.05
C ALA A 320 13.07 -17.08 -7.02
N ALA A 321 12.47 -16.76 -5.88
CA ALA A 321 11.61 -15.59 -5.74
C ALA A 321 12.43 -14.31 -5.52
N ARG A 322 12.01 -13.19 -6.09
CA ARG A 322 12.56 -11.86 -5.76
C ARG A 322 11.45 -10.91 -5.33
N PRO A 323 11.45 -10.42 -4.08
CA PRO A 323 10.42 -9.51 -3.55
C PRO A 323 10.67 -8.06 -3.98
N ASN A 324 11.27 -7.77 -5.13
CA ASN A 324 11.76 -6.42 -5.43
C ASN A 324 10.80 -5.61 -6.31
N ARG A 325 9.65 -6.16 -6.68
CA ARG A 325 8.63 -5.41 -7.42
C ARG A 325 8.13 -4.23 -6.58
N ALA A 326 8.14 -3.02 -7.16
CA ALA A 326 7.57 -1.83 -6.54
C ALA A 326 8.17 -1.48 -5.16
N ALA A 327 9.32 -2.06 -4.83
CA ALA A 327 10.01 -1.90 -3.56
C ALA A 327 10.69 -0.54 -3.41
N ARG A 328 10.90 0.18 -4.53
CA ARG A 328 11.63 1.44 -4.59
C ARG A 328 10.90 2.41 -5.50
N TRP A 329 10.14 3.33 -4.93
CA TRP A 329 9.37 4.28 -5.73
C TRP A 329 10.27 5.23 -6.56
N VAL A 330 11.48 5.53 -6.08
CA VAL A 330 12.42 6.45 -6.76
C VAL A 330 13.25 5.84 -7.87
N ASP A 331 13.42 4.51 -7.89
CA ASP A 331 14.37 3.82 -8.77
C ASP A 331 13.68 3.50 -10.10
N GLY A 332 14.20 4.07 -11.18
CA GLY A 332 13.67 3.90 -12.54
C GLY A 332 13.96 2.52 -13.14
N PHE A 333 14.80 1.73 -12.49
CA PHE A 333 15.12 0.40 -12.99
C PHE A 333 13.84 -0.46 -13.08
N VAL A 334 13.68 -1.09 -14.24
CA VAL A 334 12.47 -1.80 -14.67
C VAL A 334 11.88 -2.76 -13.64
N LEU A 335 12.73 -3.44 -12.85
CA LEU A 335 12.27 -4.32 -11.78
C LEU A 335 11.39 -3.63 -10.74
N TYR A 336 11.69 -2.38 -10.41
CA TYR A 336 11.04 -1.65 -9.33
C TYR A 336 9.82 -0.89 -9.81
N THR A 337 9.88 -0.19 -10.95
CA THR A 337 8.84 0.78 -11.32
C THR A 337 8.28 0.61 -12.73
N ALA A 338 8.61 -0.48 -13.45
CA ALA A 338 8.05 -0.79 -14.77
C ALA A 338 7.11 -1.99 -14.78
N TYR A 339 6.07 -1.94 -15.60
CA TYR A 339 5.28 -3.11 -15.98
C TYR A 339 5.00 -3.11 -17.49
N TYR A 340 4.51 -4.24 -18.00
CA TYR A 340 4.28 -4.49 -19.42
C TYR A 340 2.89 -5.07 -19.66
N HIS A 341 2.34 -4.81 -20.84
CA HIS A 341 1.05 -5.33 -21.31
C HIS A 341 1.18 -6.72 -21.96
N TRP A 342 2.32 -7.41 -21.80
CA TRP A 342 2.51 -8.75 -22.37
C TRP A 342 1.46 -9.74 -21.91
N GLN A 343 1.16 -9.73 -20.62
CA GLN A 343 0.09 -10.52 -20.00
C GLN A 343 -1.05 -9.60 -19.60
N GLY A 344 -2.27 -10.14 -19.60
CA GLY A 344 -3.47 -9.42 -19.20
C GLY A 344 -3.43 -8.94 -17.74
N PRO A 345 -4.32 -8.01 -17.36
CA PRO A 345 -4.45 -7.56 -15.98
C PRO A 345 -4.74 -8.72 -15.02
N ASN A 346 -4.10 -8.71 -13.85
CA ASN A 346 -4.22 -9.77 -12.83
C ASN A 346 -4.01 -11.18 -13.42
N SER A 347 -3.03 -11.33 -14.31
CA SER A 347 -2.80 -12.60 -15.01
C SER A 347 -2.68 -13.79 -14.06
N PRO A 348 -3.28 -14.95 -14.40
CA PRO A 348 -3.06 -16.18 -13.65
C PRO A 348 -1.59 -16.63 -13.70
N ILE A 349 -0.83 -16.20 -14.71
CA ILE A 349 0.59 -16.47 -14.85
C ILE A 349 1.35 -15.54 -13.88
N PRO A 350 2.22 -16.07 -13.01
CA PRO A 350 3.07 -15.26 -12.13
C PRO A 350 4.00 -14.34 -12.93
N ASP A 351 4.46 -13.27 -12.27
CA ASP A 351 5.56 -12.50 -12.83
C ASP A 351 6.82 -13.38 -12.88
N CYS A 352 7.69 -13.16 -13.86
CA CYS A 352 8.75 -14.11 -14.18
C CYS A 352 9.96 -13.43 -14.81
N SER A 353 11.16 -13.94 -14.60
CA SER A 353 12.38 -13.23 -15.00
C SER A 353 13.61 -14.11 -15.10
N LYS A 354 14.52 -13.76 -16.01
CA LYS A 354 15.86 -14.36 -16.11
C LYS A 354 16.88 -13.39 -15.52
N TRP A 355 17.62 -13.83 -14.50
CA TRP A 355 18.55 -12.99 -13.73
C TRP A 355 20.03 -13.33 -13.98
N SER A 356 20.93 -12.38 -13.68
CA SER A 356 22.39 -12.47 -13.87
C SER A 356 22.86 -12.73 -15.31
N PRO A 357 22.87 -11.69 -16.18
CA PRO A 357 22.22 -10.40 -16.00
C PRO A 357 20.70 -10.49 -16.20
N LEU A 358 19.96 -9.44 -15.83
CA LEU A 358 18.53 -9.37 -16.07
C LEU A 358 18.28 -9.26 -17.59
N ARG A 359 17.86 -10.37 -18.22
CA ARG A 359 17.68 -10.48 -19.69
C ARG A 359 16.22 -10.45 -20.13
N SER A 360 15.32 -10.88 -19.25
CA SER A 360 13.90 -11.05 -19.55
C SER A 360 13.09 -10.81 -18.29
N LEU A 361 11.92 -10.17 -18.43
CA LEU A 361 11.07 -9.78 -17.30
C LEU A 361 9.59 -9.68 -17.72
N TRP A 362 8.78 -10.62 -17.26
CA TRP A 362 7.33 -10.52 -17.26
C TRP A 362 6.87 -9.89 -15.96
N GLN A 363 6.37 -8.66 -16.04
CA GLN A 363 5.69 -7.97 -14.95
C GLN A 363 4.38 -7.41 -15.46
N SER A 364 3.27 -7.97 -14.99
CA SER A 364 1.91 -7.61 -15.43
C SER A 364 1.25 -6.61 -14.49
N ALA A 365 0.28 -5.83 -14.96
CA ALA A 365 -0.55 -5.01 -14.08
C ALA A 365 -1.31 -5.89 -13.07
N ARG A 366 -1.28 -5.53 -11.78
CA ARG A 366 -1.94 -6.32 -10.71
C ARG A 366 -2.63 -5.41 -9.69
N SER A 367 -3.80 -5.80 -9.19
CA SER A 367 -4.51 -5.08 -8.12
C SER A 367 -5.30 -6.06 -7.25
N ARG A 368 -5.73 -5.61 -6.05
CA ARG A 368 -6.68 -6.35 -5.21
C ARG A 368 -8.15 -6.01 -5.52
N HIS A 369 -8.39 -5.16 -6.51
CA HIS A 369 -9.75 -4.81 -6.91
C HIS A 369 -10.42 -6.01 -7.59
N PRO A 370 -11.68 -6.34 -7.24
CA PRO A 370 -12.39 -7.43 -7.89
C PRO A 370 -12.50 -7.20 -9.41
N GLY A 371 -11.99 -8.16 -10.18
CA GLY A 371 -12.23 -8.26 -11.61
C GLY A 371 -11.32 -7.44 -12.53
N GLY A 372 -10.30 -6.72 -12.03
CA GLY A 372 -9.46 -5.91 -12.92
C GLY A 372 -8.47 -4.99 -12.22
N VAL A 373 -7.97 -4.01 -12.97
CA VAL A 373 -7.00 -3.00 -12.49
C VAL A 373 -7.41 -1.62 -12.97
N ASN A 374 -7.06 -0.58 -12.22
CA ASN A 374 -7.15 0.80 -12.70
C ASN A 374 -5.89 1.15 -13.50
N VAL A 375 -6.10 1.78 -14.65
CA VAL A 375 -5.04 2.23 -15.57
C VAL A 375 -5.23 3.71 -15.85
N GLY A 376 -4.17 4.48 -15.67
CA GLY A 376 -4.07 5.86 -16.12
C GLY A 376 -3.46 5.93 -17.50
N PHE A 377 -4.11 6.68 -18.39
CA PHE A 377 -3.71 6.85 -19.79
C PHE A 377 -2.90 8.14 -19.98
N ALA A 378 -2.24 8.26 -21.13
CA ALA A 378 -1.38 9.39 -21.47
C ALA A 378 -2.15 10.72 -21.62
N ASP A 379 -3.48 10.69 -21.77
CA ASP A 379 -4.37 11.87 -21.74
C ASP A 379 -4.83 12.26 -20.32
N GLY A 380 -4.41 11.51 -19.30
CA GLY A 380 -4.80 11.70 -17.92
C GLY A 380 -6.17 11.13 -17.55
N SER A 381 -6.84 10.43 -18.45
CA SER A 381 -8.04 9.65 -18.13
C SER A 381 -7.67 8.40 -17.34
N ILE A 382 -8.54 7.99 -16.41
CA ILE A 382 -8.38 6.76 -15.64
C ILE A 382 -9.52 5.82 -16.02
N ARG A 383 -9.19 4.59 -16.39
CA ARG A 383 -10.19 3.55 -16.70
C ARG A 383 -9.90 2.30 -15.90
N PHE A 384 -10.96 1.60 -15.54
CA PHE A 384 -10.83 0.26 -14.97
C PHE A 384 -10.92 -0.75 -16.10
N VAL A 385 -9.89 -1.59 -16.20
CA VAL A 385 -9.76 -2.61 -17.24
C VAL A 385 -9.99 -3.97 -16.61
N SER A 386 -10.92 -4.73 -17.18
CA SER A 386 -11.25 -6.08 -16.71
C SER A 386 -10.06 -7.03 -16.89
N SER A 387 -9.88 -7.97 -15.96
CA SER A 387 -8.94 -9.09 -16.11
C SER A 387 -9.29 -9.99 -17.31
N THR A 388 -10.52 -9.90 -17.83
CA THR A 388 -11.01 -10.67 -18.98
C THR A 388 -10.97 -9.89 -20.30
N VAL A 389 -10.31 -8.72 -20.33
CA VAL A 389 -10.13 -7.93 -21.56
C VAL A 389 -9.43 -8.77 -22.63
N ASP A 390 -9.79 -8.55 -23.90
CA ASP A 390 -9.08 -9.18 -25.01
C ASP A 390 -7.59 -8.81 -24.96
N LEU A 391 -6.72 -9.82 -25.07
CA LEU A 391 -5.29 -9.63 -24.88
C LEU A 391 -4.66 -8.77 -25.98
N ASN A 392 -5.21 -8.77 -27.19
CA ASN A 392 -4.71 -7.91 -28.27
C ASN A 392 -5.08 -6.46 -28.02
N VAL A 393 -6.29 -6.19 -27.52
CA VAL A 393 -6.73 -4.85 -27.12
C VAL A 393 -5.89 -4.32 -25.95
N TRP A 394 -5.65 -5.16 -24.95
CA TRP A 394 -4.77 -4.82 -23.83
C TRP A 394 -3.36 -4.51 -24.29
N ARG A 395 -2.78 -5.34 -25.15
CA ARG A 395 -1.47 -5.10 -25.74
C ARG A 395 -1.47 -3.83 -26.58
N ALA A 396 -2.48 -3.58 -27.41
CA ALA A 396 -2.57 -2.35 -28.19
C ALA A 396 -2.47 -1.11 -27.30
N ALA A 397 -3.15 -1.11 -26.15
CA ALA A 397 -3.08 -0.03 -25.16
C ALA A 397 -1.68 0.22 -24.56
N GLY A 398 -0.78 -0.75 -24.66
CA GLY A 398 0.60 -0.60 -24.19
C GLY A 398 1.52 0.08 -25.22
N SER A 399 1.15 0.09 -26.50
CA SER A 399 1.99 0.65 -27.57
C SER A 399 1.63 2.11 -27.82
N ARG A 400 2.63 2.93 -28.18
CA ARG A 400 2.45 4.30 -28.67
C ARG A 400 2.58 4.43 -30.19
N ASN A 401 3.06 3.37 -30.85
CA ASN A 401 3.58 3.43 -32.22
C ASN A 401 2.49 3.30 -33.30
N GLY A 402 1.25 3.01 -32.91
CA GLY A 402 0.11 2.86 -33.82
C GLY A 402 0.14 1.58 -34.67
N GLY A 403 -0.99 1.30 -35.34
CA GLY A 403 -1.16 0.13 -36.21
C GLY A 403 -1.83 -1.08 -35.54
N GLU A 404 -2.09 -1.00 -34.23
CA GLU A 404 -2.87 -2.00 -33.51
C GLU A 404 -4.38 -1.71 -33.58
N VAL A 405 -5.22 -2.75 -33.64
CA VAL A 405 -6.68 -2.61 -33.60
C VAL A 405 -7.11 -2.35 -32.15
N ILE A 406 -7.51 -1.12 -31.86
CA ILE A 406 -8.05 -0.72 -30.56
C ILE A 406 -9.57 -0.83 -30.63
N SER A 407 -10.16 -1.91 -30.13
CA SER A 407 -11.60 -1.96 -29.86
C SER A 407 -11.88 -1.39 -28.46
N ASN A 408 -13.10 -0.89 -28.23
CA ASN A 408 -13.50 -0.32 -26.95
C ASN A 408 -13.21 -1.29 -25.78
N PHE A 409 -12.64 -0.74 -24.70
CA PHE A 409 -12.24 -1.44 -23.47
C PHE A 409 -13.41 -1.87 -22.59
#